data_AF-A0A927SMR9-F1
#
_entry.id   AF-A0A927SMR9-F1
#
_cell.length_a   1.000
_cell.length_b   1.000
_cell.length_c   1.000
_cell.angle_alpha   90.00
_cell.angle_beta   90.00
_cell.angle_gamma   90.00
#
_symmetry.space_group_name_H-M   'P 1'
#
loop_
_entity.id
_entity.type
_entity.pdbx_description
1 polymer ?
#
loop_
_entity_poly.entity_id
_entity_poly.type
_entity_poly.pdbx_seq_one_letter_code
_entity_poly.pdbx_strand_id
1 'polypeptide(L)'
;MTLRASRKRKGDVSLSDPIGTDGEGNDITFMDILGTEQDALEEEVIRKVTLEKVRRVLSLLPGRERMVLEMRYGLTDGKMHPQHEIAAMLGISRSYV
;
A
#
# COMPACT_ATOMS: atom_id res chain seq x y z
N MET A 1 -31.19 -24.89 2.53
CA MET A 1 -31.40 -24.60 1.09
C MET A 1 -30.12 -24.00 0.51
N THR A 2 -29.14 -24.84 0.17
CA THR A 2 -27.76 -24.44 -0.22
C THR A 2 -27.57 -24.21 -1.73
N LEU A 3 -28.54 -24.64 -2.55
CA LEU A 3 -28.45 -24.64 -4.01
C LEU A 3 -28.52 -23.25 -4.68
N ARG A 4 -29.17 -22.26 -4.05
CA ARG A 4 -29.20 -20.86 -4.57
C ARG A 4 -27.93 -20.08 -4.19
N ALA A 5 -27.33 -20.39 -3.05
CA ALA A 5 -26.10 -19.75 -2.59
C ALA A 5 -24.86 -20.23 -3.35
N SER A 6 -24.85 -21.50 -3.81
CA SER A 6 -23.76 -22.07 -4.61
C SER A 6 -23.70 -21.53 -6.04
N ARG A 7 -24.77 -20.94 -6.58
CA ARG A 7 -24.77 -20.33 -7.92
C ARG A 7 -23.77 -19.17 -8.04
N LYS A 8 -23.47 -18.47 -6.94
CA LYS A 8 -22.45 -17.41 -6.88
C LYS A 8 -21.02 -17.93 -7.04
N ARG A 9 -20.77 -19.21 -6.71
CA ARG A 9 -19.43 -19.83 -6.70
C ARG A 9 -19.20 -20.74 -7.91
N LYS A 10 -20.11 -20.73 -8.89
CA LYS A 10 -20.08 -21.65 -10.03
C LYS A 10 -18.91 -21.39 -10.99
N GLY A 11 -18.22 -20.25 -10.86
CA GLY A 11 -17.03 -19.90 -11.63
C GLY A 11 -15.75 -19.86 -10.80
N ASP A 12 -15.79 -20.26 -9.53
CA ASP A 12 -14.60 -20.27 -8.67
C ASP A 12 -13.74 -21.49 -9.07
N VAL A 13 -12.46 -21.25 -9.36
CA VAL A 13 -11.45 -22.28 -9.64
C VAL A 13 -10.40 -22.28 -8.54
N SER A 14 -9.85 -23.45 -8.20
CA SER A 14 -8.76 -23.50 -7.21
C SER A 14 -7.47 -23.04 -7.85
N LEU A 15 -6.68 -22.26 -7.12
CA LEU A 15 -5.34 -21.85 -7.57
C LEU A 15 -4.38 -23.03 -7.70
N SER A 16 -4.67 -24.12 -6.99
CA SER A 16 -3.91 -25.37 -7.02
C SER A 16 -4.40 -26.35 -8.08
N ASP A 17 -5.45 -26.02 -8.84
CA ASP A 17 -5.91 -26.89 -9.92
C ASP A 17 -4.88 -26.88 -11.07
N PRO A 18 -4.52 -28.05 -11.62
CA PRO A 18 -3.61 -28.15 -12.74
C PRO A 18 -4.27 -27.60 -14.01
N ILE A 19 -3.53 -26.81 -14.77
CA ILE A 19 -3.95 -26.17 -16.02
C ILE A 19 -3.22 -26.71 -17.24
N GLY A 20 -2.16 -27.48 -17.03
CA GLY A 20 -1.38 -28.12 -18.07
C GLY A 20 -0.17 -28.83 -17.48
N THR A 21 0.67 -29.40 -18.34
CA THR A 21 1.93 -30.03 -17.96
C THR A 21 3.10 -29.32 -18.63
N ASP A 22 4.23 -29.21 -17.93
CA ASP A 22 5.48 -28.70 -18.51
C ASP A 22 6.12 -29.71 -19.49
N GLY A 23 7.30 -29.36 -20.04
CA GLY A 23 8.05 -30.25 -20.95
C GLY A 23 8.62 -31.51 -20.28
N GLU A 24 8.60 -31.58 -18.95
CA GLU A 24 9.08 -32.70 -18.14
C GLU A 24 7.92 -33.57 -17.59
N GLY A 25 6.67 -33.16 -17.81
CA GLY A 25 5.46 -33.85 -17.39
C GLY A 25 4.94 -33.48 -16.01
N ASN A 26 5.47 -32.41 -15.38
CA ASN A 26 4.95 -31.91 -14.10
C ASN A 26 3.72 -31.04 -14.34
N ASP A 27 2.77 -31.11 -13.41
CA ASP A 27 1.58 -30.25 -13.44
C ASP A 27 1.95 -28.77 -13.19
N ILE A 28 1.49 -27.88 -14.06
CA ILE A 28 1.51 -26.43 -13.89
C ILE A 28 0.15 -26.01 -13.32
N THR A 29 0.15 -25.19 -12.28
CA THR A 29 -1.07 -24.66 -11.64
C THR A 29 -1.30 -23.19 -11.97
N PHE A 30 -2.49 -22.67 -11.68
CA PHE A 30 -2.74 -21.23 -11.78
C PHE A 30 -1.80 -20.41 -10.89
N MET A 31 -1.40 -20.94 -9.74
CA MET A 31 -0.49 -20.27 -8.81
C MET A 31 0.90 -20.03 -9.41
N ASP A 32 1.32 -20.87 -10.34
CA ASP A 32 2.63 -20.76 -11.00
C ASP A 32 2.65 -19.67 -12.09
N ILE A 33 1.49 -19.29 -12.63
CA ILE A 33 1.36 -18.31 -13.72
C ILE A 33 0.96 -16.93 -13.21
N LEU A 34 0.22 -16.87 -12.11
CA LEU A 34 -0.23 -15.61 -11.52
C LEU A 34 0.95 -14.87 -10.88
N GLY A 35 1.57 -13.99 -11.67
CA GLY A 35 2.63 -13.10 -11.22
C GLY A 35 2.10 -11.80 -10.60
N THR A 36 3.04 -11.00 -10.08
CA THR A 36 2.79 -9.60 -9.74
C THR A 36 2.89 -8.72 -10.98
N GLU A 37 2.29 -7.53 -10.93
CA GLU A 37 2.50 -6.49 -11.95
C GLU A 37 4.01 -6.29 -12.22
N GLN A 38 4.37 -6.07 -13.49
CA GLN A 38 5.79 -6.01 -13.92
C GLN A 38 6.61 -4.99 -13.12
N ASP A 39 5.99 -3.85 -12.79
CA ASP A 39 6.68 -2.73 -12.14
C ASP A 39 6.58 -2.76 -10.61
N ALA A 40 5.88 -3.74 -10.01
CA ALA A 40 5.58 -3.76 -8.58
C ALA A 40 6.85 -3.70 -7.70
N LEU A 41 7.90 -4.42 -8.09
CA LEU A 41 9.18 -4.40 -7.37
C LEU A 41 9.90 -3.06 -7.53
N GLU A 42 9.97 -2.54 -8.76
CA GLU A 42 10.62 -1.27 -9.05
C GLU A 42 9.95 -0.12 -8.30
N GLU A 43 8.62 -0.04 -8.36
CA GLU A 43 7.84 0.96 -7.62
C GLU A 43 8.09 0.88 -6.12
N GLU A 44 8.16 -0.32 -5.55
CA GLU A 44 8.39 -0.51 -4.12
C GLU A 44 9.79 -0.06 -3.71
N VAL A 45 10.80 -0.35 -4.53
CA VAL A 45 12.17 0.12 -4.30
C VAL A 45 12.23 1.65 -4.40
N ILE A 46 11.63 2.24 -5.43
CA ILE A 46 11.57 3.69 -5.61
C ILE A 46 10.87 4.35 -4.43
N ARG A 47 9.73 3.81 -3.96
CA ARG A 47 9.01 4.29 -2.78
C ARG A 47 9.91 4.30 -1.55
N LYS A 48 10.58 3.18 -1.25
CA LYS A 48 11.46 3.07 -0.08
C LYS A 48 12.62 4.06 -0.13
N VAL A 49 13.33 4.14 -1.25
CA VAL A 49 14.45 5.07 -1.41
C VAL A 49 13.98 6.52 -1.32
N THR A 50 12.83 6.84 -1.88
CA THR A 50 12.25 8.19 -1.81
C THR A 50 11.86 8.55 -0.38
N LEU A 51 11.22 7.64 0.36
CA LEU A 51 10.86 7.85 1.76
C LEU A 51 12.09 8.10 2.64
N GLU A 52 13.17 7.35 2.43
CA GLU A 52 14.44 7.55 3.15
C GLU A 52 15.09 8.91 2.86
N LYS A 53 14.97 9.41 1.63
CA LYS A 53 15.41 10.78 1.28
C LYS A 53 14.56 11.82 1.99
N VAL A 54 13.23 11.66 1.99
CA VAL A 54 12.29 12.57 2.67
C VAL A 54 12.57 12.62 4.17
N ARG A 55 12.76 11.45 4.82
CA ARG A 55 13.11 11.37 6.25
C ARG A 55 14.40 12.12 6.59
N ARG A 56 15.43 12.00 5.73
CA ARG A 56 16.67 12.78 5.91
C ARG A 56 16.41 14.29 5.87
N VAL A 57 15.67 14.77 4.88
CA VAL A 57 15.36 16.21 4.76
C VAL A 57 14.52 16.69 5.95
N LEU A 58 13.50 15.93 6.36
CA LEU A 58 12.67 16.26 7.52
C LEU A 58 13.49 16.38 8.81
N SER A 59 14.54 15.56 8.97
CA SER A 59 15.43 15.62 10.13
C SER A 59 16.23 16.93 10.25
N LEU A 60 16.34 17.71 9.16
CA LEU A 60 16.98 19.02 9.14
C LEU A 60 16.03 20.17 9.50
N LEU A 61 14.71 19.94 9.43
CA LEU A 61 13.72 20.97 9.73
C LEU A 61 13.59 21.23 11.23
N PRO A 62 13.20 22.46 11.62
CA PRO A 62 12.77 22.77 12.99
C PRO A 62 11.68 21.80 13.45
N GLY A 63 11.68 21.47 14.74
CA GLY A 63 10.76 20.47 15.30
C GLY A 63 9.29 20.74 15.00
N ARG A 64 8.88 22.02 15.02
CA ARG A 64 7.49 22.43 14.71
C ARG A 64 7.14 22.22 13.23
N GLU A 65 8.01 22.60 12.31
CA GLU A 65 7.80 22.42 10.86
C GLU A 65 7.76 20.94 10.49
N ARG A 66 8.69 20.16 11.04
CA ARG A 66 8.71 18.70 10.90
C ARG A 66 7.40 18.09 11.37
N MET A 67 6.95 18.42 12.57
CA MET A 67 5.72 17.88 13.15
C MET A 67 4.50 18.20 12.28
N VAL A 68 4.39 19.43 11.76
CA VAL A 68 3.30 19.81 10.84
C VAL A 68 3.31 18.94 9.58
N LEU A 69 4.48 18.74 8.96
CA LEU A 69 4.58 17.91 7.74
C LEU A 69 4.31 16.43 8.02
N GLU A 70 4.83 15.89 9.12
CA GLU A 70 4.62 14.50 9.52
C GLU A 70 3.13 14.20 9.72
N MET A 71 2.41 15.08 10.42
CA MET A 71 0.96 14.94 10.62
C MET A 71 0.17 15.14 9.32
N ARG A 72 0.54 16.11 8.50
CA ARG A 72 -0.22 16.43 7.27
C ARG A 72 -0.18 15.30 6.25
N TYR A 73 0.95 14.61 6.15
CA TYR A 73 1.17 13.53 5.19
C TYR A 73 1.16 12.13 5.81
N GLY A 74 0.89 12.01 7.12
CA GLY A 74 0.81 10.73 7.83
C GLY A 74 2.13 9.94 7.80
N LEU A 75 3.27 10.62 7.90
CA LEU A 75 4.59 10.01 7.72
C LEU A 75 5.03 9.15 8.92
N THR A 76 4.30 9.22 10.03
CA THR A 76 4.60 8.52 11.29
C THR A 76 3.60 7.39 11.57
N ASP A 77 2.30 7.66 11.44
CA ASP A 77 1.22 6.73 11.80
C ASP A 77 0.30 6.34 10.63
N GLY A 78 0.60 6.83 9.41
CA GLY A 78 -0.19 6.61 8.21
C GLY A 78 -1.47 7.43 8.13
N LYS A 79 -1.75 8.32 9.11
CA LYS A 79 -2.96 9.13 9.13
C LYS A 79 -2.67 10.56 8.70
N MET A 80 -3.34 10.99 7.65
CA MET A 80 -3.25 12.37 7.16
C MET A 80 -4.19 13.26 7.95
N HIS A 81 -3.66 14.33 8.54
CA HIS A 81 -4.45 15.34 9.23
C HIS A 81 -4.63 16.59 8.36
N PRO A 82 -5.86 17.09 8.17
CA PRO A 82 -6.10 18.36 7.50
C PRO A 82 -5.57 19.54 8.33
N GLN A 83 -5.27 20.64 7.64
CA GLN A 83 -4.65 21.84 8.20
C GLN A 83 -5.38 22.39 9.45
N HIS A 84 -6.70 22.34 9.48
CA HIS A 84 -7.50 22.86 10.60
C HIS A 84 -7.40 21.99 11.86
N GLU A 85 -7.25 20.66 11.72
CA GLU A 85 -7.02 19.76 12.86
C GLU A 85 -5.63 20.01 13.45
N ILE A 86 -4.62 20.15 12.59
CA ILE A 86 -3.25 20.50 12.99
C ILE A 86 -3.24 21.85 13.72
N ALA A 87 -3.96 22.83 13.20
CA ALA A 87 -4.05 24.17 13.80
C ALA A 87 -4.71 24.13 15.20
N ALA A 88 -5.77 23.33 15.34
CA ALA A 88 -6.45 23.12 16.62
C ALA A 88 -5.52 22.47 17.65
N MET A 89 -4.75 21.44 17.26
CA MET A 89 -3.74 20.82 18.12
C MET A 89 -2.64 21.79 18.55
N LEU A 90 -2.27 22.72 17.66
CA LEU A 90 -1.22 23.71 17.89
C LEU A 90 -1.71 25.00 18.57
N GLY A 91 -3.02 25.15 18.80
CA GLY A 91 -3.62 26.36 19.39
C GLY A 91 -3.45 27.62 18.53
N ILE A 92 -3.37 27.48 17.21
CA ILE A 92 -3.20 28.60 16.26
C ILE A 92 -4.32 28.64 15.23
N SER A 93 -4.44 29.76 14.51
CA SER A 93 -5.33 29.82 13.34
C SER A 93 -4.82 28.92 12.22
N ARG A 94 -5.74 28.31 11.47
CA ARG A 94 -5.44 27.47 10.30
C ARG A 94 -4.53 28.14 9.28
N SER A 95 -4.57 29.46 9.16
CA SER A 95 -3.74 30.23 8.20
C SER A 95 -2.24 30.21 8.53
N TYR A 96 -1.88 29.80 9.75
CA TYR A 96 -0.49 29.73 10.23
C TYR A 96 0.10 28.31 10.23
N VAL A 97 -0.66 27.33 9.71
CA VAL A 97 -0.20 25.96 9.44
C VAL A 97 0.12 25.83 7.97
#